data_AF-A0A2D8RAC1-F1
#
_entry.id   AF-A0A2D8RAC1-F1
#
_cell.length_a   1.000
_cell.length_b   1.000
_cell.length_c   1.000
_cell.angle_alpha   90.00
_cell.angle_beta   90.00
_cell.angle_gamma   90.00
#
_symmetry.space_group_name_H-M   'P 1'
#
loop_
_entity.id
_entity.type
_entity.pdbx_description
1 polymer ?
#
loop_
_entity_poly.entity_id
_entity_poly.type
_entity_poly.pdbx_seq_one_letter_code
_entity_poly.pdbx_strand_id
1 'polypeptide(L)'
;MTDAVKVKHKPYPIILASTSRYRADLLRQLNLPFSGVAPDYDEAADPLRERLKDEPAALACHHALQKALSLSRTNAASVIIGSDQTGSCNGNLLHKPGNALAARAQLSECADNEATFHTALAVLLPHELQLHDTRDQTRSAFEDRDWFRAAQAACSTRHRVVSLVETTTLRFRALTADEIDGYLALDEPYDCAGSFKIESHGIGLFANYRSNDPSALIGLPLISLATILRAAGFNLFSKPQDL
;
A
#
# COMPACT_ATOMS: atom_id res chain seq x y z
N MET A 1 23.12 17.79 -37.87
CA MET A 1 23.02 16.39 -37.38
C MET A 1 23.89 16.27 -36.15
N THR A 2 23.33 16.60 -34.99
CA THR A 2 23.98 16.40 -33.70
C THR A 2 23.41 15.12 -33.11
N ASP A 3 24.26 14.10 -33.02
CA ASP A 3 23.94 12.85 -32.33
C ASP A 3 23.61 13.16 -30.87
N ALA A 4 22.32 13.20 -30.56
CA ALA A 4 21.86 13.16 -29.19
C ALA A 4 22.30 11.81 -28.62
N VAL A 5 23.30 11.86 -27.74
CA VAL A 5 23.71 10.74 -26.90
C VAL A 5 22.45 10.20 -26.22
N LYS A 6 21.92 9.08 -26.73
CA LYS A 6 20.89 8.32 -26.04
C LYS A 6 21.55 7.79 -24.76
N VAL A 7 21.36 8.50 -23.66
CA VAL A 7 21.69 7.99 -22.33
C VAL A 7 20.87 6.71 -22.16
N LYS A 8 21.52 5.56 -22.28
CA LYS A 8 20.91 4.27 -21.96
C LYS A 8 20.66 4.26 -20.46
N HIS A 9 19.48 4.68 -20.02
CA HIS A 9 19.07 4.45 -18.64
C HIS A 9 19.13 2.95 -18.38
N LYS A 10 19.90 2.56 -17.37
CA LYS A 10 19.89 1.19 -16.87
C LYS A 10 18.46 0.94 -16.34
N PRO A 11 17.67 0.01 -16.90
CA PRO A 11 16.32 -0.21 -16.41
C PRO A 11 16.44 -0.80 -15.01
N TYR A 12 15.99 -0.06 -14.00
CA TYR A 12 15.89 -0.55 -12.63
C TYR A 12 14.63 -1.42 -12.55
N PRO A 13 14.74 -2.76 -12.38
CA PRO A 13 13.56 -3.62 -12.35
C PRO A 13 12.65 -3.23 -11.18
N ILE A 14 11.34 -3.27 -11.42
CA ILE A 14 10.35 -3.00 -10.38
C ILE A 14 9.87 -4.31 -9.78
N ILE A 15 9.89 -4.38 -8.44
CA ILE A 15 9.42 -5.51 -7.66
C ILE A 15 8.27 -5.02 -6.78
N LEU A 16 7.13 -5.69 -6.87
CA LEU A 16 6.04 -5.56 -5.91
C LEU A 16 6.22 -6.64 -4.84
N ALA A 17 6.61 -6.24 -3.63
CA ALA A 17 6.79 -7.11 -2.46
C ALA A 17 5.42 -7.48 -1.84
N SER A 18 4.57 -8.14 -2.63
CA SER A 18 3.22 -8.53 -2.23
C SER A 18 2.72 -9.75 -2.98
N THR A 19 1.90 -10.55 -2.30
CA THR A 19 1.08 -11.62 -2.89
C THR A 19 -0.34 -11.15 -3.26
N SER A 20 -0.69 -9.90 -2.98
CA SER A 20 -2.03 -9.37 -3.25
C SER A 20 -2.27 -9.15 -4.74
N ARG A 21 -3.24 -9.88 -5.31
CA ARG A 21 -3.70 -9.65 -6.69
C ARG A 21 -4.18 -8.21 -6.92
N TYR A 22 -4.86 -7.63 -5.93
CA TYR A 22 -5.40 -6.27 -6.01
C TYR A 22 -4.28 -5.23 -6.16
N ARG A 23 -3.21 -5.33 -5.37
CA ARG A 23 -2.05 -4.45 -5.50
C ARG A 23 -1.35 -4.62 -6.85
N ALA A 24 -1.28 -5.85 -7.36
CA ALA A 24 -0.73 -6.11 -8.69
C ALA A 24 -1.61 -5.52 -9.81
N ASP A 25 -2.92 -5.66 -9.72
CA ASP A 25 -3.88 -5.09 -10.67
C ASP A 25 -3.81 -3.56 -10.70
N LEU A 26 -3.72 -2.93 -9.54
CA LEU A 26 -3.47 -1.48 -9.41
C LEU A 26 -2.14 -1.08 -10.04
N LEU A 27 -1.04 -1.78 -9.72
CA LEU A 27 0.28 -1.43 -10.24
C LEU A 27 0.36 -1.54 -11.77
N ARG A 28 -0.36 -2.49 -12.38
CA ARG A 28 -0.45 -2.61 -13.85
C ARG A 28 -1.01 -1.36 -14.52
N GLN A 29 -1.81 -0.54 -13.84
CA GLN A 29 -2.34 0.71 -14.38
C GLN A 29 -1.24 1.74 -14.66
N LEU A 30 -0.08 1.64 -14.00
CA LEU A 30 1.07 2.52 -14.26
C LEU A 30 1.84 2.14 -15.54
N ASN A 31 1.45 1.06 -16.23
CA ASN A 31 2.04 0.62 -17.49
C ASN A 31 3.57 0.42 -17.43
N LEU A 32 4.07 -0.08 -16.30
CA LEU A 32 5.47 -0.43 -16.10
C LEU A 32 5.61 -1.95 -15.91
N PRO A 33 6.63 -2.59 -16.51
CA PRO A 33 6.92 -3.99 -16.22
C PRO A 33 7.38 -4.15 -14.77
N PHE A 34 6.78 -5.09 -14.07
CA PHE A 34 7.17 -5.45 -12.71
C PHE A 34 7.05 -6.95 -12.46
N SER A 35 7.72 -7.42 -11.42
CA SER A 35 7.55 -8.77 -10.89
C SER A 35 6.89 -8.72 -9.51
N GLY A 36 5.84 -9.52 -9.31
CA GLY A 36 5.28 -9.77 -7.97
C GLY A 36 6.12 -10.82 -7.26
N VAL A 37 6.61 -10.49 -6.07
CA VAL A 37 7.42 -11.40 -5.24
C VAL A 37 6.83 -11.43 -3.84
N ALA A 38 6.60 -12.64 -3.30
CA ALA A 38 6.15 -12.79 -1.93
C ALA A 38 7.24 -12.27 -0.97
N PRO A 39 6.92 -11.35 -0.04
CA PRO A 39 7.89 -10.90 0.95
C PRO A 39 8.21 -12.01 1.95
N ASP A 40 9.47 -12.07 2.41
CA ASP A 40 9.89 -12.92 3.53
C ASP A 40 9.66 -12.18 4.84
N TYR A 41 8.38 -12.03 5.20
CA TYR A 41 7.95 -11.25 6.36
C TYR A 41 6.63 -11.76 6.91
N ASP A 42 6.61 -12.08 8.20
CA ASP A 42 5.41 -12.47 8.95
C ASP A 42 4.97 -11.33 9.87
N GLU A 43 3.85 -10.69 9.53
CA GLU A 43 3.25 -9.59 10.31
C GLU A 43 2.87 -10.02 11.72
N ALA A 44 2.41 -11.27 11.90
CA ALA A 44 1.93 -11.76 13.19
C ALA A 44 3.08 -12.00 14.18
N ALA A 45 4.27 -12.34 13.67
CA ALA A 45 5.47 -12.57 14.47
C ALA A 45 6.26 -11.28 14.75
N ASP A 46 5.85 -10.12 14.24
CA ASP A 46 6.60 -8.89 14.39
C ASP A 46 6.53 -8.33 15.83
N PRO A 47 7.67 -8.13 16.52
CA PRO A 47 7.69 -7.64 17.90
C PRO A 47 7.19 -6.19 18.06
N LEU A 48 7.16 -5.39 17.00
CA LEU A 48 6.59 -4.04 17.02
C LEU A 48 5.08 -4.02 16.87
N ARG A 49 4.45 -5.13 16.44
CA ARG A 49 3.00 -5.20 16.25
C ARG A 49 2.24 -4.79 17.50
N GLU A 50 2.62 -5.34 18.66
CA GLU A 50 1.97 -5.01 19.94
C GLU A 50 2.26 -3.57 20.39
N ARG A 51 3.46 -3.07 20.11
CA ARG A 51 3.88 -1.70 20.49
C ARG A 51 3.20 -0.62 19.65
N LEU A 52 2.80 -0.94 18.43
CA LEU A 52 2.20 -0.01 17.46
C LEU A 52 0.69 -0.24 17.28
N LYS A 53 0.06 -1.13 18.06
CA LYS A 53 -1.36 -1.49 17.90
C LYS A 53 -2.31 -0.29 17.99
N ASP A 54 -1.96 0.70 18.79
CA ASP A 54 -2.74 1.93 19.00
C ASP A 54 -2.32 3.07 18.04
N GLU A 55 -1.36 2.81 17.14
CA GLU A 55 -0.86 3.74 16.13
C GLU A 55 -1.01 3.12 14.73
N PRO A 56 -2.25 2.98 14.20
CA PRO A 56 -2.52 2.18 13.00
C PRO A 56 -1.76 2.66 11.75
N ALA A 57 -1.54 3.97 11.62
CA ALA A 57 -0.71 4.55 10.55
C ALA A 57 0.77 4.13 10.67
N ALA A 58 1.33 4.12 11.89
CA ALA A 58 2.70 3.70 12.13
C ALA A 58 2.87 2.19 11.92
N LEU A 59 1.87 1.38 12.35
CA LEU A 59 1.85 -0.05 12.14
C LEU A 59 1.84 -0.40 10.64
N ALA A 60 0.96 0.23 9.86
CA ALA A 60 0.93 0.06 8.40
C ALA A 60 2.27 0.45 7.77
N CYS A 61 2.85 1.59 8.16
CA CYS A 61 4.14 2.04 7.66
C CYS A 61 5.26 1.03 7.95
N HIS A 62 5.30 0.50 9.16
CA HIS A 62 6.28 -0.50 9.57
C HIS A 62 6.14 -1.78 8.75
N HIS A 63 4.93 -2.34 8.65
CA HIS A 63 4.68 -3.55 7.84
C HIS A 63 5.01 -3.35 6.36
N ALA A 64 4.64 -2.22 5.76
CA ALA A 64 4.99 -1.90 4.37
C ALA A 64 6.52 -1.89 4.16
N LEU A 65 7.25 -1.29 5.10
CA LEU A 65 8.70 -1.19 5.07
C LEU A 65 9.38 -2.56 5.24
N GLN A 66 8.94 -3.37 6.20
CA GLN A 66 9.51 -4.72 6.40
C GLN A 66 9.29 -5.63 5.18
N LYS A 67 8.11 -5.56 4.54
CA LYS A 67 7.85 -6.28 3.29
C LYS A 67 8.86 -5.93 2.21
N ALA A 68 9.10 -4.63 1.96
CA ALA A 68 10.07 -4.21 0.97
C ALA A 68 11.51 -4.60 1.35
N LEU A 69 11.88 -4.42 2.63
CA LEU A 69 13.21 -4.72 3.14
C LEU A 69 13.58 -6.20 3.05
N SER A 70 12.62 -7.11 3.24
CA SER A 70 12.82 -8.55 3.13
C SER A 70 13.46 -8.96 1.79
N LEU A 71 13.20 -8.20 0.72
CA LEU A 71 13.71 -8.46 -0.63
C LEU A 71 14.94 -7.61 -0.99
N SER A 72 15.34 -6.66 -0.15
CA SER A 72 16.37 -5.67 -0.48
C SER A 72 17.77 -6.26 -0.69
N ARG A 73 18.14 -7.30 0.07
CA ARG A 73 19.48 -7.90 0.03
C ARG A 73 19.77 -8.60 -1.30
N THR A 74 18.77 -9.30 -1.84
CA THR A 74 18.89 -10.08 -3.09
C THR A 74 18.56 -9.25 -4.33
N ASN A 75 18.00 -8.05 -4.17
CA ASN A 75 17.54 -7.19 -5.26
C ASN A 75 18.12 -5.76 -5.17
N ALA A 76 19.44 -5.64 -4.99
CA ALA A 76 20.13 -4.36 -4.76
C ALA A 76 19.96 -3.32 -5.90
N ALA A 77 19.74 -3.78 -7.14
CA ALA A 77 19.56 -2.92 -8.30
C ALA A 77 18.08 -2.72 -8.70
N SER A 78 17.13 -3.08 -7.84
CA SER A 78 15.69 -3.00 -8.12
C SER A 78 15.02 -1.91 -7.30
N VAL A 79 13.96 -1.33 -7.89
CA VAL A 79 12.96 -0.57 -7.13
C VAL A 79 12.02 -1.56 -6.47
N ILE A 80 11.90 -1.53 -5.14
CA ILE A 80 11.08 -2.48 -4.39
C ILE A 80 9.94 -1.74 -3.71
N ILE A 81 8.71 -2.14 -4.01
CA ILE A 81 7.48 -1.52 -3.52
C ILE A 81 6.86 -2.46 -2.48
N GLY A 82 6.83 -2.02 -1.23
CA GLY A 82 6.04 -2.62 -0.16
C GLY A 82 4.82 -1.77 0.14
N SER A 83 3.72 -2.42 0.53
CA SER A 83 2.52 -1.73 0.97
C SER A 83 1.78 -2.57 2.00
N ASP A 84 1.15 -1.86 2.94
CA ASP A 84 0.33 -2.44 3.98
C ASP A 84 -0.84 -1.52 4.30
N GLN A 85 -1.90 -2.06 4.92
CA GLN A 85 -3.10 -1.31 5.22
C GLN A 85 -3.69 -1.76 6.54
N THR A 86 -3.95 -0.80 7.41
CA THR A 86 -4.73 -1.00 8.64
C THR A 86 -6.05 -0.26 8.51
N GLY A 87 -7.11 -0.83 9.08
CA GLY A 87 -8.42 -0.19 9.16
C GLY A 87 -8.88 -0.15 10.60
N SER A 88 -9.66 0.86 10.96
CA SER A 88 -10.34 0.91 12.24
C SER A 88 -11.74 1.50 12.10
N CYS A 89 -12.67 1.06 12.95
CA CYS A 89 -14.00 1.64 13.09
C CYS A 89 -14.32 1.73 14.58
N ASN A 90 -14.81 2.89 15.04
CA ASN A 90 -15.06 3.16 16.47
C ASN A 90 -13.87 2.85 17.40
N GLY A 91 -12.64 3.06 16.91
CA GLY A 91 -11.40 2.78 17.65
C GLY A 91 -10.96 1.31 17.65
N ASN A 92 -11.75 0.39 17.09
CA ASN A 92 -11.40 -1.02 16.98
C ASN A 92 -10.72 -1.31 15.63
N LEU A 93 -9.64 -2.09 15.63
CA LEU A 93 -8.99 -2.53 14.39
C LEU A 93 -9.89 -3.48 13.60
N LEU A 94 -10.03 -3.20 12.31
CA LEU A 94 -10.71 -4.05 11.35
C LEU A 94 -9.75 -5.15 10.89
N HIS A 95 -10.22 -6.39 10.91
CA HIS A 95 -9.43 -7.56 10.57
C HIS A 95 -10.08 -8.34 9.43
N LYS A 96 -9.35 -9.34 8.92
CA LYS A 96 -9.91 -10.32 7.99
C LYS A 96 -10.86 -11.22 8.80
N PRO A 97 -12.15 -11.30 8.46
CA PRO A 97 -13.11 -12.05 9.26
C PRO A 97 -12.95 -13.58 9.11
N GLY A 98 -12.39 -14.06 7.99
CA GLY A 98 -12.16 -15.48 7.70
C GLY A 98 -13.42 -16.31 7.40
N ASN A 99 -14.61 -15.86 7.81
CA ASN A 99 -15.88 -16.51 7.51
C ASN A 99 -17.07 -15.52 7.49
N ALA A 100 -18.20 -15.97 6.95
CA ALA A 100 -19.42 -15.17 6.81
C ALA A 100 -19.97 -14.62 8.13
N LEU A 101 -19.94 -15.42 9.21
CA LEU A 101 -20.49 -15.02 10.51
C LEU A 101 -19.70 -13.85 11.10
N ALA A 102 -18.37 -13.96 11.11
CA ALA A 102 -17.48 -12.89 11.55
C ALA A 102 -17.58 -11.67 10.63
N ALA A 103 -17.75 -11.90 9.32
CA ALA A 103 -17.89 -10.81 8.35
C ALA A 103 -19.14 -9.98 8.61
N ARG A 104 -20.28 -10.65 8.88
CA ARG A 104 -21.55 -10.02 9.25
C ARG A 104 -21.46 -9.24 10.56
N ALA A 105 -20.79 -9.81 11.57
CA ALA A 105 -20.58 -9.13 12.84
C ALA A 105 -19.78 -7.82 12.66
N GLN A 106 -18.65 -7.89 11.95
CA GLN A 106 -17.82 -6.73 11.65
C GLN A 106 -18.58 -5.67 10.83
N LEU A 107 -19.37 -6.07 9.82
CA LEU A 107 -20.20 -5.12 9.06
C LEU A 107 -21.31 -4.48 9.90
N SER A 108 -21.89 -5.23 10.83
CA SER A 108 -22.92 -4.74 11.74
C SER A 108 -22.35 -3.72 12.74
N GLU A 109 -21.13 -3.94 13.22
CA GLU A 109 -20.41 -2.98 14.07
C GLU A 109 -20.02 -1.71 13.31
N CYS A 110 -19.65 -1.85 12.04
CA CYS A 110 -19.33 -0.72 11.16
C CYS A 110 -20.56 0.07 10.72
N ALA A 111 -21.76 -0.54 10.69
CA ALA A 111 -22.97 0.09 10.20
C ALA A 111 -23.27 1.42 10.92
N ASP A 112 -23.63 2.43 10.12
CA ASP A 112 -23.84 3.83 10.53
C ASP A 112 -22.63 4.55 11.16
N ASN A 113 -21.45 3.92 11.16
CA ASN A 113 -20.24 4.48 11.72
C ASN A 113 -19.23 4.92 10.65
N GLU A 114 -18.25 5.70 11.09
CA GLU A 114 -17.10 6.07 10.27
C GLU A 114 -15.97 5.07 10.49
N ALA A 115 -15.37 4.61 9.41
CA ALA A 115 -14.14 3.82 9.42
C ALA A 115 -12.99 4.63 8.83
N THR A 116 -11.81 4.48 9.41
CA THR A 116 -10.57 5.08 8.92
C THR A 116 -9.62 3.99 8.47
N PHE A 117 -9.04 4.14 7.28
CA PHE A 117 -8.02 3.25 6.76
C PHE A 117 -6.73 4.01 6.52
N HIS A 118 -5.61 3.46 7.00
CA HIS A 118 -4.28 3.95 6.74
C HIS A 118 -3.56 2.96 5.82
N THR A 119 -3.29 3.39 4.60
CA THR A 119 -2.55 2.58 3.62
C THR A 119 -1.16 3.15 3.46
N ALA A 120 -0.18 2.38 3.91
CA ALA A 120 1.22 2.73 3.79
C ALA A 120 1.82 2.25 2.47
N LEU A 121 2.73 3.06 1.96
CA LEU A 121 3.58 2.78 0.82
C LEU A 121 5.03 2.95 1.25
N ALA A 122 5.85 1.92 1.03
CA ALA A 122 7.30 1.98 1.20
C ALA A 122 7.97 1.64 -0.14
N VAL A 123 8.83 2.53 -0.63
CA VAL A 123 9.57 2.36 -1.88
C VAL A 123 11.06 2.40 -1.59
N LEU A 124 11.74 1.29 -1.84
CA LEU A 124 13.19 1.20 -1.80
C LEU A 124 13.73 1.53 -3.19
N LEU A 125 14.44 2.65 -3.30
CA LEU A 125 15.03 3.14 -4.54
C LEU A 125 16.53 2.87 -4.48
N PRO A 126 17.16 2.22 -5.48
CA PRO A 126 18.60 2.03 -5.52
C PRO A 126 19.33 3.36 -5.32
N HIS A 127 20.41 3.39 -4.55
CA HIS A 127 21.10 4.64 -4.18
C HIS A 127 21.68 5.37 -5.40
N GLU A 128 22.03 4.64 -6.45
CA GLU A 128 22.50 5.18 -7.73
C GLU A 128 21.39 5.87 -8.54
N LEU A 129 20.12 5.62 -8.24
CA LEU A 129 18.99 6.21 -8.93
C LEU A 129 18.80 7.66 -8.47
N GLN A 130 18.96 8.60 -9.41
CA GLN A 130 18.76 10.01 -9.14
C GLN A 130 17.28 10.33 -8.96
N LEU A 131 16.98 11.21 -7.99
CA LEU A 131 15.65 11.79 -7.85
C LEU A 131 15.66 13.22 -8.36
N HIS A 132 14.67 13.53 -9.17
CA HIS A 132 14.36 14.84 -9.68
C HIS A 132 13.16 15.41 -8.91
N ASP A 133 13.20 16.71 -8.61
CA ASP A 133 12.13 17.45 -7.90
C ASP A 133 11.73 16.87 -6.53
N THR A 134 12.69 16.78 -5.60
CA THR A 134 12.50 16.20 -4.26
C THR A 134 11.86 17.14 -3.24
N ARG A 135 11.10 18.16 -3.66
CA ARG A 135 10.52 19.15 -2.73
C ARG A 135 9.58 18.44 -1.74
N ASP A 136 10.08 18.19 -0.53
CA ASP A 136 9.44 17.60 0.67
C ASP A 136 8.75 16.23 0.55
N GLN A 137 8.52 15.71 -0.65
CA GLN A 137 7.68 14.52 -0.89
C GLN A 137 8.33 13.17 -0.57
N THR A 138 9.59 13.17 -0.13
CA THR A 138 10.32 11.93 0.19
C THR A 138 10.47 11.67 1.70
N ARG A 139 10.03 12.61 2.55
CA ARG A 139 10.14 12.47 4.00
C ARG A 139 8.96 11.68 4.52
N SER A 140 9.27 10.62 5.26
CA SER A 140 8.26 9.86 5.99
C SER A 140 7.82 10.65 7.21
N ALA A 141 6.51 10.62 7.52
CA ALA A 141 6.00 11.13 8.79
C ALA A 141 6.62 10.41 10.02
N PHE A 142 7.32 9.30 9.81
CA PHE A 142 7.93 8.47 10.85
C PHE A 142 9.46 8.50 10.83
N GLU A 143 10.10 9.43 10.11
CA GLU A 143 11.57 9.48 10.00
C GLU A 143 12.32 9.62 11.33
N ASP A 144 11.67 10.19 12.35
CA ASP A 144 12.22 10.34 13.71
C ASP A 144 12.03 9.12 14.59
N ARG A 145 11.29 8.10 14.13
CA ARG A 145 11.03 6.89 14.92
C ARG A 145 12.22 5.94 14.81
N ASP A 146 12.68 5.42 15.95
CA ASP A 146 13.85 4.53 16.01
C ASP A 146 13.74 3.31 15.07
N TRP A 147 12.55 2.71 15.00
CA TRP A 147 12.30 1.56 14.13
C TRP A 147 12.42 1.91 12.64
N PHE A 148 12.04 3.13 12.25
CA PHE A 148 12.15 3.60 10.87
C PHE A 148 13.61 3.89 10.54
N ARG A 149 14.35 4.54 11.45
CA ARG A 149 15.79 4.80 11.30
C ARG A 149 16.60 3.50 11.20
N ALA A 150 16.27 2.50 12.03
CA ALA A 150 16.90 1.18 11.96
C ALA A 150 16.65 0.49 10.61
N ALA A 151 15.42 0.56 10.11
CA ALA A 151 15.03 0.04 8.81
C ALA A 151 15.77 0.75 7.65
N GLN A 152 15.88 2.08 7.69
CA GLN A 152 16.68 2.84 6.73
C GLN A 152 18.17 2.46 6.78
N ALA A 153 18.75 2.34 7.97
CA ALA A 153 20.14 1.94 8.14
C ALA A 153 20.42 0.56 7.53
N ALA A 154 19.51 -0.41 7.71
CA ALA A 154 19.64 -1.78 7.22
C ALA A 154 19.81 -1.90 5.69
N CYS A 155 19.24 -0.96 4.92
CA CYS A 155 19.36 -0.93 3.46
C CYS A 155 20.19 0.24 2.91
N SER A 156 20.65 1.17 3.75
CA SER A 156 21.27 2.45 3.38
C SER A 156 22.41 2.38 2.35
N THR A 157 23.19 1.29 2.34
CA THR A 157 24.29 1.10 1.38
C THR A 157 23.83 0.66 -0.02
N ARG A 158 22.56 0.28 -0.18
CA ARG A 158 21.96 -0.24 -1.41
C ARG A 158 20.78 0.59 -1.88
N HIS A 159 19.92 0.97 -0.93
CA HIS A 159 18.65 1.63 -1.19
C HIS A 159 18.46 2.84 -0.28
N ARG A 160 17.84 3.86 -0.86
CA ARG A 160 17.13 4.91 -0.14
C ARG A 160 15.69 4.48 0.08
N VAL A 161 15.19 4.67 1.29
CA VAL A 161 13.78 4.46 1.64
C VAL A 161 12.99 5.74 1.39
N VAL A 162 11.88 5.64 0.68
CA VAL A 162 10.82 6.64 0.65
C VAL A 162 9.55 5.98 1.20
N SER A 163 8.84 6.63 2.12
CA SER A 163 7.63 6.07 2.71
C SER A 163 6.56 7.14 2.91
N LEU A 164 5.31 6.77 2.65
CA LEU A 164 4.13 7.64 2.76
C LEU A 164 2.98 6.83 3.37
N VAL A 165 2.01 7.52 3.98
CA VAL A 165 0.79 6.89 4.51
C VAL A 165 -0.43 7.71 4.11
N GLU A 166 -1.31 7.08 3.35
CA GLU A 166 -2.56 7.67 2.92
C GLU A 166 -3.71 7.27 3.83
N THR A 167 -4.42 8.28 4.32
CA THR A 167 -5.58 8.11 5.17
C THR A 167 -6.86 8.27 4.36
N THR A 168 -7.71 7.27 4.39
CA THR A 168 -9.05 7.29 3.78
C THR A 168 -10.10 7.16 4.88
N THR A 169 -11.11 8.02 4.86
CA THR A 169 -12.28 7.90 5.75
C THR A 169 -13.50 7.47 4.96
N LEU A 170 -14.30 6.57 5.54
CA LEU A 170 -15.50 5.97 4.94
C LEU A 170 -16.66 6.10 5.92
N ARG A 171 -17.80 6.62 5.47
CA ARG A 171 -19.04 6.57 6.24
C ARG A 171 -19.88 5.39 5.76
N PHE A 172 -20.05 4.37 6.61
CA PHE A 172 -21.01 3.31 6.36
C PHE A 172 -22.43 3.87 6.44
N ARG A 173 -23.33 3.30 5.64
CA ARG A 173 -24.78 3.52 5.77
C ARG A 173 -25.28 2.82 7.03
N ALA A 174 -26.46 3.23 7.50
CA ALA A 174 -27.25 2.33 8.31
C ALA A 174 -27.64 1.13 7.44
N LEU A 175 -27.21 -0.07 7.82
CA LEU A 175 -27.40 -1.30 7.07
C LEU A 175 -28.31 -2.24 7.85
N THR A 176 -29.26 -2.84 7.17
CA THR A 176 -30.10 -3.92 7.69
C THR A 176 -29.35 -5.26 7.60
N ALA A 177 -29.79 -6.26 8.38
CA ALA A 177 -29.23 -7.60 8.30
C ALA A 177 -29.37 -8.21 6.89
N ASP A 178 -30.51 -7.99 6.22
CA ASP A 178 -30.77 -8.49 4.87
C ASP A 178 -29.84 -7.86 3.82
N GLU A 179 -29.53 -6.56 3.94
CA GLU A 179 -28.56 -5.89 3.07
C GLU A 179 -27.14 -6.44 3.27
N ILE A 180 -26.74 -6.68 4.52
CA ILE A 180 -25.44 -7.27 4.84
C ILE A 180 -25.35 -8.70 4.28
N ASP A 181 -26.35 -9.54 4.54
CA ASP A 181 -26.37 -10.92 4.06
C ASP A 181 -26.40 -10.99 2.52
N GLY A 182 -27.17 -10.10 1.88
CA GLY A 182 -27.19 -9.95 0.43
C GLY A 182 -25.83 -9.55 -0.14
N TYR A 183 -25.15 -8.60 0.50
CA TYR A 183 -23.79 -8.21 0.11
C TYR A 183 -22.78 -9.36 0.26
N LEU A 184 -22.80 -10.06 1.40
CA LEU A 184 -21.86 -11.15 1.69
C LEU A 184 -22.03 -12.33 0.72
N ALA A 185 -23.26 -12.58 0.24
CA ALA A 185 -23.54 -13.59 -0.77
C ALA A 185 -23.03 -13.22 -2.17
N LEU A 186 -22.86 -11.93 -2.47
CA LEU A 186 -22.33 -11.45 -3.75
C LEU A 186 -20.80 -11.42 -3.77
N ASP A 187 -20.19 -10.94 -2.68
CA ASP A 187 -18.76 -10.58 -2.69
C ASP A 187 -17.86 -11.56 -1.94
N GLU A 188 -18.36 -12.33 -0.97
CA GLU A 188 -17.55 -13.19 -0.09
C GLU A 188 -16.22 -12.53 0.36
N PRO A 189 -16.27 -11.38 1.07
CA PRO A 189 -15.08 -10.59 1.40
C PRO A 189 -14.33 -11.13 2.63
N TYR A 190 -14.26 -12.46 2.78
CA TYR A 190 -13.81 -13.09 4.03
C TYR A 190 -12.32 -12.91 4.31
N ASP A 191 -11.53 -12.62 3.27
CA ASP A 191 -10.10 -12.32 3.36
C ASP A 191 -9.78 -10.81 3.32
N CYS A 192 -10.80 -9.94 3.39
CA CYS A 192 -10.65 -8.49 3.35
C CYS A 192 -10.76 -7.89 4.75
N ALA A 193 -9.79 -7.05 5.13
CA ALA A 193 -9.91 -6.27 6.35
C ALA A 193 -11.11 -5.31 6.24
N GLY A 194 -11.99 -5.32 7.24
CA GLY A 194 -13.23 -4.54 7.22
C GLY A 194 -14.40 -5.21 6.51
N SER A 195 -14.24 -6.46 6.04
CA SER A 195 -15.32 -7.25 5.41
C SER A 195 -15.94 -6.60 4.17
N PHE A 196 -15.19 -5.83 3.37
CA PHE A 196 -15.72 -5.29 2.12
C PHE A 196 -14.70 -5.25 0.98
N LYS A 197 -15.20 -5.07 -0.24
CA LYS A 197 -14.47 -4.83 -1.49
C LYS A 197 -15.06 -3.61 -2.20
N ILE A 198 -14.42 -2.45 -2.07
CA ILE A 198 -14.98 -1.20 -2.64
C ILE A 198 -14.97 -1.21 -4.16
N GLU A 199 -14.07 -1.97 -4.76
CA GLU A 199 -13.94 -2.20 -6.20
C GLU A 199 -15.02 -3.12 -6.79
N SER A 200 -15.88 -3.70 -5.95
CA SER A 200 -16.97 -4.60 -6.33
C SER A 200 -18.32 -4.11 -5.77
N HIS A 201 -19.19 -4.98 -5.26
CA HIS A 201 -20.51 -4.58 -4.76
C HIS A 201 -20.43 -3.77 -3.45
N GLY A 202 -19.27 -3.77 -2.78
CA GLY A 202 -19.08 -3.10 -1.49
C GLY A 202 -19.28 -1.59 -1.55
N ILE A 203 -19.20 -0.96 -2.73
CA ILE A 203 -19.51 0.47 -2.89
C ILE A 203 -20.92 0.83 -2.39
N GLY A 204 -21.87 -0.10 -2.43
CA GLY A 204 -23.23 0.10 -1.93
C GLY A 204 -23.33 0.27 -0.42
N LEU A 205 -22.33 -0.19 0.34
CA LEU A 205 -22.31 -0.11 1.81
C LEU A 205 -22.08 1.30 2.35
N PHE A 206 -21.56 2.21 1.51
CA PHE A 206 -21.05 3.50 1.94
C PHE A 206 -21.97 4.66 1.53
N ALA A 207 -22.08 5.65 2.42
CA ALA A 207 -22.73 6.92 2.14
C ALA A 207 -21.78 7.87 1.39
N ASN A 208 -20.51 7.88 1.78
CA ASN A 208 -19.42 8.62 1.13
C ASN A 208 -18.05 8.11 1.60
N TYR A 209 -16.99 8.54 0.92
CA TYR A 209 -15.62 8.41 1.39
C TYR A 209 -14.80 9.65 1.03
N ARG A 210 -13.72 9.89 1.76
CA ARG A 210 -12.76 10.96 1.48
C ARG A 210 -11.35 10.37 1.39
N SER A 211 -10.67 10.64 0.28
CA SER A 211 -9.27 10.26 0.08
C SER A 211 -8.59 11.22 -0.91
N ASN A 212 -7.30 11.47 -0.70
CA ASN A 212 -6.45 12.13 -1.69
C ASN A 212 -5.95 11.16 -2.76
N ASP A 213 -6.04 9.85 -2.49
CA ASP A 213 -5.67 8.77 -3.39
C ASP A 213 -6.71 7.63 -3.30
N PRO A 214 -7.69 7.58 -4.23
CA PRO A 214 -8.74 6.57 -4.21
C PRO A 214 -8.21 5.13 -4.25
N SER A 215 -7.06 4.90 -4.88
CA SER A 215 -6.48 3.56 -4.99
C SER A 215 -5.86 3.06 -3.69
N ALA A 216 -5.55 3.97 -2.75
CA ALA A 216 -5.09 3.61 -1.41
C ALA A 216 -6.10 2.70 -0.71
N LEU A 217 -7.40 2.97 -0.82
CA LEU A 217 -8.41 2.17 -0.13
C LEU A 217 -8.51 0.72 -0.65
N ILE A 218 -8.24 0.52 -1.93
CA ILE A 218 -8.15 -0.82 -2.54
C ILE A 218 -6.85 -1.53 -2.08
N GLY A 219 -5.82 -0.76 -1.73
CA GLY A 219 -4.65 -1.25 -1.00
C GLY A 219 -3.30 -0.83 -1.56
N LEU A 220 -3.23 0.07 -2.54
CA LEU A 220 -1.96 0.63 -3.02
C LEU A 220 -2.15 2.10 -3.45
N PRO A 221 -1.51 3.07 -2.78
CA PRO A 221 -1.61 4.49 -3.13
C PRO A 221 -0.87 4.81 -4.45
N LEU A 222 -1.56 4.70 -5.59
CA LEU A 222 -0.99 4.89 -6.93
C LEU A 222 -0.62 6.34 -7.25
N ILE A 223 -1.32 7.34 -6.72
CA ILE A 223 -0.96 8.75 -6.93
C ILE A 223 0.38 9.04 -6.24
N SER A 224 0.52 8.57 -5.00
CA SER A 224 1.75 8.71 -4.23
C SER A 224 2.89 7.89 -4.85
N LEU A 225 2.61 6.65 -5.29
CA LEU A 225 3.60 5.83 -5.99
C LEU A 225 4.03 6.45 -7.34
N ALA A 226 3.08 6.93 -8.14
CA ALA A 226 3.36 7.60 -9.41
C ALA A 226 4.23 8.83 -9.20
N THR A 227 3.99 9.59 -8.12
CA THR A 227 4.82 10.74 -7.72
C THR A 227 6.27 10.30 -7.45
N ILE A 228 6.47 9.25 -6.66
CA ILE A 228 7.81 8.72 -6.35
C ILE A 228 8.51 8.21 -7.62
N LEU A 229 7.82 7.42 -8.44
CA LEU A 229 8.40 6.85 -9.66
C LEU A 229 8.75 7.93 -10.69
N ARG A 230 7.92 8.97 -10.85
CA ARG A 230 8.24 10.11 -11.73
C ARG A 230 9.43 10.91 -11.22
N ALA A 231 9.52 11.15 -9.91
CA ALA A 231 10.70 11.75 -9.31
C ALA A 231 11.95 10.90 -9.57
N ALA A 232 11.82 9.58 -9.59
CA ALA A 232 12.89 8.65 -9.95
C ALA A 232 13.11 8.50 -11.48
N GLY A 233 12.50 9.35 -12.31
CA GLY A 233 12.74 9.38 -13.75
C GLY A 233 11.98 8.32 -14.56
N PHE A 234 11.06 7.57 -13.95
CA PHE A 234 10.21 6.64 -14.70
C PHE A 234 9.15 7.40 -15.50
N ASN A 235 9.02 7.06 -16.79
CA ASN A 235 7.95 7.54 -17.64
C ASN A 235 6.76 6.57 -17.59
N LEU A 236 5.64 7.02 -17.02
CA LEU A 236 4.42 6.21 -16.85
C LEU A 236 3.55 6.15 -18.12
N PHE A 237 3.90 6.92 -19.15
CA PHE A 237 3.12 7.05 -20.38
C PHE A 237 3.91 6.65 -21.64
N SER A 238 5.09 6.05 -21.48
CA SER A 238 5.86 5.47 -22.59
C SER A 238 5.08 4.34 -23.24
N LYS A 239 5.22 4.18 -24.56
CA LYS A 239 4.65 3.01 -25.25
C LYS A 239 5.46 1.76 -24.87
N PRO A 240 4.86 0.57 -24.84
CA PRO A 240 5.56 -0.68 -24.49
C PRO A 240 6.78 -1.01 -25.37
N GLN A 241 6.92 -0.37 -26.55
CA GLN A 241 8.05 -0.54 -27.46
C GLN A 241 9.27 0.36 -27.11
N ASP A 242 9.12 1.26 -26.12
CA ASP A 242 10.14 2.24 -25.73
C ASP A 242 10.83 1.92 -24.38
N LEU A 243 10.51 0.77 -23.75
CA LEU A 243 11.04 0.31 -22.45
C LEU A 243 12.09 -0.82 -22.60
#